data_AF-A0AAD5R506-F1
#
_entry.id   AF-A0AAD5R506-F1
#
_cell.length_a   1.000
_cell.length_b   1.000
_cell.length_c   1.000
_cell.angle_alpha   90.00
_cell.angle_beta   90.00
_cell.angle_gamma   90.00
#
_symmetry.space_group_name_H-M   'P 1'
#
loop_
_entity.id
_entity.type
_entity.pdbx_description
1 polymer ?
#
loop_
_entity_poly.entity_id
_entity_poly.type
_entity_poly.pdbx_seq_one_letter_code
_entity_poly.pdbx_strand_id
1 'polypeptide(L)'
;MTSSFNLDSVAIALKEGLKGPEYDEVRRILYGRKHSELEVSNDALSIAIKNNFDLRAFEITAQPEHLRPPRKVRVAAIQFSTGAPTTSPPLPAPTSSCFHELWPMPFAFCTRERLPWTEFAESAEHGPTTRFLAKLAAKYGIVIVSSILERDESKDDVIWNAAVVISHTGNLIGKSRKNHIPRIGDFSESTYYMESTLGHPVFETKFGKIAVNVCYGRHHPLNWMMYALNGAEIIFNPCAEVVENFSEPMWPIEARNAAIANHCFTVAINRVGRESFPNEFTSGDGRPG
;
A
#
# COMPACT_ATOMS: atom_id res chain seq x y z
N MET A 1 26.31 -5.13 14.39
CA MET A 1 25.76 -6.10 15.37
C MET A 1 24.33 -6.38 14.95
N THR A 2 24.10 -7.46 14.21
CA THR A 2 22.76 -7.96 13.91
C THR A 2 22.19 -8.50 15.22
N SER A 3 21.37 -7.70 15.87
CA SER A 3 20.53 -8.17 16.98
C SER A 3 19.74 -9.37 16.48
N SER A 4 19.91 -10.53 17.13
CA SER A 4 19.15 -11.77 16.90
C SER A 4 17.71 -11.70 17.44
N PHE A 5 17.21 -10.49 17.72
CA PHE A 5 15.90 -10.27 18.27
C PHE A 5 14.87 -10.29 17.13
N ASN A 6 14.10 -11.37 17.05
CA ASN A 6 12.98 -11.47 16.12
C ASN A 6 11.73 -10.89 16.78
N LEU A 7 11.19 -9.80 16.24
CA LEU A 7 9.98 -9.14 16.73
C LEU A 7 8.86 -9.35 15.72
N ASP A 8 7.92 -10.25 16.03
CA ASP A 8 6.79 -10.54 15.13
C ASP A 8 5.74 -9.42 15.14
N SER A 9 5.47 -8.82 16.31
CA SER A 9 4.50 -7.73 16.44
C SER A 9 4.76 -6.87 17.67
N VAL A 10 4.80 -5.55 17.46
CA VAL A 10 4.86 -4.55 18.55
C VAL A 10 3.68 -4.72 19.51
N ALA A 11 2.47 -4.99 18.99
CA ALA A 11 1.28 -5.13 19.81
C ALA A 11 1.33 -6.38 20.71
N ILE A 12 1.85 -7.49 20.20
CA ILE A 12 2.05 -8.72 20.99
C ILE A 12 3.11 -8.48 22.05
N ALA A 13 4.27 -7.93 21.67
CA ALA A 13 5.36 -7.65 22.60
C ALA A 13 4.93 -6.72 23.75
N LEU A 14 4.15 -5.67 23.45
CA LEU A 14 3.59 -4.78 24.49
C LEU A 14 2.63 -5.52 25.42
N LYS A 15 1.79 -6.42 24.89
CA LYS A 15 0.81 -7.19 25.69
C LYS A 15 1.47 -8.23 26.59
N GLU A 16 2.57 -8.81 26.14
CA GLU A 16 3.35 -9.78 26.93
C GLU A 16 4.23 -9.09 27.97
N GLY A 17 4.80 -7.92 27.62
CA GLY A 17 5.75 -7.18 28.46
C GLY A 17 5.13 -6.25 29.50
N LEU A 18 3.90 -5.75 29.27
CA LEU A 18 3.22 -4.81 30.18
C LEU A 18 1.86 -5.38 30.62
N LYS A 19 1.39 -5.00 31.81
CA LYS A 19 0.10 -5.45 32.36
C LYS A 19 -0.66 -4.31 33.05
N GLY A 20 -1.97 -4.47 33.16
CA GLY A 20 -2.83 -3.56 33.93
C GLY A 20 -2.79 -2.11 33.42
N PRO A 21 -2.86 -1.11 34.31
CA PRO A 21 -2.95 0.30 33.94
C PRO A 21 -1.78 0.81 33.09
N GLU A 22 -0.57 0.26 33.28
CA GLU A 22 0.62 0.67 32.52
C GLU A 22 0.49 0.28 31.04
N TYR A 23 0.00 -0.93 30.76
CA TYR A 23 -0.26 -1.37 29.40
C TYR A 23 -1.29 -0.48 28.70
N ASP A 24 -2.37 -0.14 29.41
CA ASP A 24 -3.43 0.72 28.86
C ASP A 24 -2.92 2.13 28.57
N GLU A 25 -2.10 2.70 29.47
CA GLU A 25 -1.56 4.05 29.31
C GLU A 25 -0.50 4.14 28.20
N VAL A 26 0.40 3.15 28.10
CA VAL A 26 1.37 3.08 26.99
C VAL A 26 0.65 2.97 25.65
N ARG A 27 -0.41 2.16 25.56
CA ARG A 27 -1.22 2.08 24.34
C ARG A 27 -1.95 3.38 24.03
N ARG A 28 -2.45 4.09 25.04
CA ARG A 28 -3.10 5.40 24.87
C ARG A 28 -2.15 6.41 24.23
N ILE A 29 -0.89 6.42 24.65
CA ILE A 29 0.15 7.30 24.09
C ILE A 29 0.52 6.87 22.66
N LEU A 30 0.82 5.58 22.46
CA LEU A 30 1.32 5.08 21.18
C LEU A 30 0.26 5.01 20.08
N TYR A 31 -0.97 4.58 20.39
CA TYR A 31 -2.02 4.35 19.39
C TYR A 31 -3.15 5.37 19.46
N GLY A 32 -3.25 6.14 20.54
CA GLY A 32 -4.38 7.03 20.80
C GLY A 32 -5.54 6.28 21.45
N ARG A 33 -6.77 6.54 21.01
CA ARG A 33 -7.96 5.91 21.60
C ARG A 33 -7.98 4.41 21.31
N LYS A 34 -8.57 3.63 22.22
CA LYS A 34 -8.85 2.21 21.98
C LYS A 34 -9.88 2.08 20.85
N HIS A 35 -9.59 1.23 19.88
CA HIS A 35 -10.50 0.84 18.83
C HIS A 35 -11.05 -0.56 19.13
N SER A 36 -12.36 -0.73 18.95
CA SER A 36 -13.01 -2.05 19.10
C SER A 36 -12.61 -2.94 17.94
N GLU A 37 -12.35 -4.21 18.23
CA GLU A 37 -12.23 -5.22 17.19
C GLU A 37 -13.60 -5.44 16.56
N LEU A 38 -13.64 -5.47 15.23
CA LEU A 38 -14.84 -5.75 14.48
C LEU A 38 -14.98 -7.26 14.33
N GLU A 39 -16.15 -7.81 14.64
CA GLU A 39 -16.41 -9.23 14.45
C GLU A 39 -16.33 -9.59 12.96
N VAL A 40 -15.59 -10.65 12.66
CA VAL A 40 -15.40 -11.19 11.32
C VAL A 40 -16.09 -12.55 11.24
N SER A 41 -16.77 -12.82 10.13
CA SER A 41 -17.47 -14.10 9.92
C SER A 41 -16.53 -15.31 10.03
N ASN A 42 -17.02 -16.40 10.62
CA ASN A 42 -16.31 -17.68 10.72
C ASN A 42 -15.81 -18.20 9.37
N ASP A 43 -16.54 -17.95 8.28
CA ASP A 43 -16.13 -18.35 6.93
C ASP A 43 -14.86 -17.61 6.48
N ALA A 44 -14.81 -16.29 6.70
CA ALA A 44 -13.62 -15.49 6.38
C ALA A 44 -12.42 -15.86 7.25
N LEU A 45 -12.63 -16.15 8.54
CA LEU A 45 -11.59 -16.66 9.42
C LEU A 45 -11.10 -18.04 8.95
N SER A 46 -12.01 -18.92 8.53
CA SER A 46 -11.67 -20.24 8.01
C SER A 46 -10.85 -20.15 6.71
N ILE A 47 -11.16 -19.18 5.83
CA ILE A 47 -10.37 -18.87 4.64
C ILE A 47 -8.98 -18.37 5.03
N ALA A 48 -8.88 -17.47 6.01
CA ALA A 48 -7.60 -16.94 6.49
C ALA A 48 -6.70 -18.04 7.05
N ILE A 49 -7.25 -18.90 7.91
CA ILE A 49 -6.54 -20.06 8.48
C ILE A 49 -6.10 -21.02 7.37
N LYS A 50 -7.01 -21.38 6.46
CA LYS A 50 -6.74 -22.33 5.37
C LYS A 50 -5.62 -21.83 4.43
N ASN A 51 -5.57 -20.52 4.17
CA ASN A 51 -4.60 -19.92 3.25
C ASN A 51 -3.42 -19.26 4.00
N ASN A 52 -3.29 -19.49 5.30
CA ASN A 52 -2.18 -19.03 6.14
C ASN A 52 -1.90 -17.52 6.03
N PHE A 53 -2.92 -16.68 6.24
CA PHE A 53 -2.75 -15.23 6.35
C PHE A 53 -3.48 -14.66 7.57
N ASP A 54 -2.95 -13.57 8.12
CA ASP A 54 -3.57 -12.86 9.23
C ASP A 54 -4.81 -12.09 8.80
N LEU A 55 -5.89 -12.21 9.59
CA LEU A 55 -7.10 -11.41 9.43
C LEU A 55 -7.40 -10.67 10.73
N ARG A 56 -7.44 -9.33 10.63
CA ARG A 56 -7.77 -8.42 11.72
C ARG A 56 -8.70 -7.35 11.20
N ALA A 57 -9.69 -6.96 12.00
CA ALA A 57 -10.64 -5.92 11.65
C ALA A 57 -10.89 -5.04 12.88
N PHE A 58 -10.94 -3.72 12.65
CA PHE A 58 -11.11 -2.72 13.69
C PHE A 58 -12.17 -1.72 13.27
N GLU A 59 -12.85 -1.14 14.26
CA GLU A 59 -13.85 -0.11 14.04
C GLU A 59 -13.35 1.28 14.45
N ILE A 60 -13.59 2.26 13.59
CA ILE A 60 -13.44 3.68 13.89
C ILE A 60 -14.82 4.31 13.83
N THR A 61 -15.26 4.86 14.97
CA THR A 61 -16.57 5.50 15.09
C THR A 61 -16.47 7.02 15.12
N ALA A 62 -17.55 7.66 14.69
CA ALA A 62 -17.82 9.08 14.85
C ALA A 62 -19.09 9.27 15.70
N GLN A 63 -19.24 10.44 16.31
CA GLN A 63 -20.47 10.77 17.03
C GLN A 63 -21.65 10.91 16.04
N PRO A 64 -22.88 10.55 16.45
CA PRO A 64 -24.06 10.79 15.62
C PRO A 64 -24.21 12.28 15.27
N GLU A 65 -24.45 12.59 14.01
CA GLU A 65 -24.80 13.94 13.57
C GLU A 65 -26.32 14.11 13.55
N HIS A 66 -26.82 15.32 13.85
CA HIS A 66 -28.25 15.63 13.75
C HIS A 66 -28.73 15.72 12.29
N LEU A 67 -27.87 16.16 11.38
CA LEU A 67 -28.24 16.51 10.00
C LEU A 67 -27.81 15.46 8.97
N ARG A 68 -26.84 14.59 9.30
CA ARG A 68 -26.30 13.62 8.35
C ARG A 68 -26.41 12.20 8.91
N PRO A 69 -26.91 11.24 8.12
CA PRO A 69 -26.84 9.84 8.51
C PRO A 69 -25.36 9.39 8.56
N PRO A 70 -25.02 8.40 9.40
CA PRO A 70 -23.65 7.89 9.48
C PRO A 70 -23.25 7.24 8.16
N ARG A 71 -22.15 7.72 7.55
CA ARG A 71 -21.56 7.13 6.35
C ARG A 71 -20.55 6.06 6.74
N LYS A 72 -21.02 4.82 6.90
CA LYS A 72 -20.17 3.68 7.26
C LYS A 72 -19.48 3.10 6.03
N VAL A 73 -18.17 2.98 6.08
CA VAL A 73 -17.33 2.43 4.99
C VAL A 73 -16.42 1.36 5.57
N ARG A 74 -16.30 0.22 4.88
CA ARG A 74 -15.32 -0.82 5.21
C ARG A 74 -14.16 -0.72 4.23
N VAL A 75 -12.95 -0.67 4.77
CA VAL A 75 -11.71 -0.61 4.00
C VAL A 75 -10.88 -1.83 4.32
N ALA A 76 -10.33 -2.46 3.30
CA ALA A 76 -9.38 -3.56 3.43
C ALA A 76 -8.02 -3.12 2.89
N ALA A 77 -6.96 -3.47 3.62
CA ALA A 77 -5.57 -3.29 3.25
C ALA A 77 -4.92 -4.67 3.19
N ILE A 78 -4.23 -4.97 2.10
CA ILE A 78 -3.68 -6.31 1.85
C ILE A 78 -2.17 -6.25 1.66
N GLN A 79 -1.48 -7.02 2.48
CA GLN A 79 -0.03 -7.23 2.42
C GLN A 79 0.26 -8.71 2.15
N PHE A 80 1.21 -8.99 1.27
CA PHE A 80 1.68 -10.34 0.96
C PHE A 80 3.10 -10.26 0.39
N SER A 81 3.74 -11.42 0.31
CA SER A 81 5.04 -11.61 -0.35
C SER A 81 4.85 -12.19 -1.75
N THR A 82 5.87 -12.10 -2.59
CA THR A 82 5.88 -12.75 -3.90
C THR A 82 5.69 -14.27 -3.76
N GLY A 83 4.69 -14.83 -4.46
CA GLY A 83 4.36 -16.26 -4.37
C GLY A 83 5.23 -17.20 -5.21
N ALA A 84 6.00 -16.67 -6.16
CA ALA A 84 6.88 -17.44 -7.04
C ALA A 84 8.33 -16.92 -6.96
N PRO A 85 9.35 -17.76 -7.22
CA PRO A 85 10.74 -17.32 -7.35
C PRO A 85 10.87 -16.24 -8.43
N THR A 86 11.76 -15.28 -8.22
CA THR A 86 12.04 -14.16 -9.14
C THR A 86 12.58 -14.61 -10.51
N THR A 87 13.00 -15.88 -10.64
CA THR A 87 13.40 -16.53 -11.90
C THR A 87 12.23 -17.05 -12.74
N SER A 88 11.00 -17.00 -12.22
CA SER A 88 9.81 -17.47 -12.91
C SER A 88 9.35 -16.47 -13.99
N PRO A 89 8.75 -16.94 -15.10
CA PRO A 89 8.14 -16.03 -16.08
C PRO A 89 7.01 -15.21 -15.42
N PRO A 90 6.68 -14.01 -15.93
CA PRO A 90 5.60 -13.19 -15.39
C PRO A 90 4.28 -13.98 -15.32
N LEU A 91 3.71 -14.10 -14.12
CA LEU A 91 2.46 -14.83 -13.88
C LEU A 91 1.27 -13.86 -13.77
N PRO A 92 0.05 -14.31 -14.11
CA PRO A 92 -1.16 -13.52 -13.89
C PRO A 92 -1.44 -13.33 -12.38
N ALA A 93 -1.89 -12.13 -12.04
CA ALA A 93 -1.91 -11.62 -10.67
C ALA A 93 -3.15 -12.12 -9.85
N PRO A 94 -3.02 -12.51 -8.56
CA PRO A 94 -4.13 -12.95 -7.69
C PRO A 94 -4.99 -11.83 -7.02
N THR A 95 -6.02 -12.19 -6.23
CA THR A 95 -7.31 -11.46 -5.98
C THR A 95 -7.40 -10.30 -4.94
N SER A 96 -8.05 -9.17 -5.32
CA SER A 96 -8.89 -8.10 -4.63
C SER A 96 -8.49 -7.24 -3.39
N SER A 97 -8.73 -5.90 -3.46
CA SER A 97 -8.73 -4.78 -2.45
C SER A 97 -7.36 -4.27 -1.93
N CYS A 98 -7.24 -2.94 -1.68
CA CYS A 98 -6.00 -2.13 -1.81
C CYS A 98 -4.69 -2.87 -1.53
N PHE A 99 -3.87 -3.02 -2.57
CA PHE A 99 -2.61 -3.75 -2.53
C PHE A 99 -1.44 -2.85 -2.15
N HIS A 100 -0.34 -3.46 -1.71
CA HIS A 100 0.96 -2.77 -1.59
C HIS A 100 1.49 -2.33 -2.96
N GLU A 101 2.59 -1.57 -2.95
CA GLU A 101 3.18 -1.03 -4.18
C GLU A 101 3.67 -2.15 -5.11
N LEU A 102 3.36 -1.98 -6.41
CA LEU A 102 3.80 -2.83 -7.51
C LEU A 102 3.59 -4.32 -7.24
N TRP A 103 2.43 -4.63 -6.69
CA TRP A 103 2.08 -5.96 -6.22
C TRP A 103 2.15 -7.08 -7.27
N PRO A 104 1.98 -6.85 -8.59
CA PRO A 104 2.09 -7.93 -9.57
C PRO A 104 3.53 -8.40 -9.85
N MET A 105 4.55 -7.71 -9.30
CA MET A 105 5.96 -8.00 -9.58
C MET A 105 6.82 -8.06 -8.31
N PRO A 106 7.97 -8.76 -8.35
CA PRO A 106 9.06 -8.54 -7.40
C PRO A 106 9.52 -7.08 -7.45
N PHE A 107 9.99 -6.54 -6.33
CA PHE A 107 10.54 -5.20 -6.23
C PHE A 107 11.98 -5.16 -6.77
N ALA A 108 12.13 -5.39 -8.08
CA ALA A 108 13.40 -5.63 -8.74
C ALA A 108 14.26 -4.38 -9.00
N PHE A 109 13.84 -3.20 -8.54
CA PHE A 109 14.52 -1.95 -8.87
C PHE A 109 15.94 -1.84 -8.29
N CYS A 110 16.23 -2.58 -7.22
CA CYS A 110 17.56 -2.72 -6.66
C CYS A 110 18.58 -3.26 -7.66
N THR A 111 18.16 -4.13 -8.58
CA THR A 111 19.04 -4.72 -9.61
C THR A 111 19.48 -3.70 -10.66
N ARG A 112 18.69 -2.63 -10.88
CA ARG A 112 18.83 -1.66 -11.99
C ARG A 112 18.80 -2.26 -13.40
N GLU A 113 18.49 -3.53 -13.53
CA GLU A 113 18.36 -4.20 -14.82
C GLU A 113 17.05 -3.80 -15.51
N ARG A 114 17.07 -3.51 -16.81
CA ARG A 114 15.81 -3.19 -17.51
C ARG A 114 15.03 -4.44 -17.88
N LEU A 115 15.71 -5.49 -18.32
CA LEU A 115 15.08 -6.75 -18.73
C LEU A 115 15.42 -7.85 -17.74
N PRO A 116 14.48 -8.76 -17.43
CA PRO A 116 13.11 -8.82 -17.93
C PRO A 116 12.13 -7.91 -17.16
N TRP A 117 12.61 -7.13 -16.18
CA TRP A 117 11.73 -6.44 -15.21
C TRP A 117 10.76 -5.43 -15.82
N THR A 118 11.13 -4.75 -16.92
CA THR A 118 10.22 -3.84 -17.63
C THR A 118 9.13 -4.55 -18.44
N GLU A 119 9.21 -5.87 -18.63
CA GLU A 119 8.12 -6.67 -19.26
C GLU A 119 6.91 -6.82 -18.33
N PHE A 120 7.07 -6.59 -17.02
CA PHE A 120 5.96 -6.48 -16.08
C PHE A 120 5.13 -5.20 -16.31
N ALA A 121 5.63 -4.23 -17.07
CA ALA A 121 4.91 -3.00 -17.34
C ALA A 121 3.72 -3.25 -18.27
N GLU A 122 2.53 -2.87 -17.84
CA GLU A 122 1.27 -3.11 -18.54
C GLU A 122 0.46 -1.82 -18.72
N SER A 123 -0.50 -1.81 -19.65
CA SER A 123 -1.43 -0.68 -19.80
C SER A 123 -2.25 -0.47 -18.53
N ALA A 124 -2.34 0.76 -18.02
CA ALA A 124 -3.18 1.06 -16.86
C ALA A 124 -4.67 0.78 -17.12
N GLU A 125 -5.13 0.98 -18.36
CA GLU A 125 -6.55 0.87 -18.73
C GLU A 125 -6.90 -0.50 -19.30
N HIS A 126 -5.98 -1.08 -20.06
CA HIS A 126 -6.18 -2.31 -20.81
C HIS A 126 -5.19 -3.41 -20.40
N GLY A 127 -4.52 -3.28 -19.26
CA GLY A 127 -3.64 -4.30 -18.73
C GLY A 127 -4.39 -5.55 -18.27
N PRO A 128 -3.77 -6.74 -18.33
CA PRO A 128 -4.35 -7.95 -17.78
C PRO A 128 -4.76 -7.81 -16.31
N THR A 129 -3.96 -7.11 -15.48
CA THR A 129 -4.30 -6.91 -14.06
C THR A 129 -5.54 -6.05 -13.89
N THR A 130 -5.62 -4.90 -14.57
CA THR A 130 -6.80 -4.01 -14.49
C THR A 130 -8.07 -4.74 -14.93
N ARG A 131 -8.03 -5.52 -16.02
CA ARG A 131 -9.18 -6.30 -16.48
C ARG A 131 -9.59 -7.41 -15.51
N PHE A 132 -8.62 -8.09 -14.91
CA PHE A 132 -8.88 -9.09 -13.90
C PHE A 132 -9.56 -8.48 -12.67
N LEU A 133 -9.01 -7.37 -12.15
CA LEU A 133 -9.56 -6.67 -11.01
C LEU A 133 -10.92 -6.02 -11.30
N ALA A 134 -11.16 -5.53 -12.52
CA ALA A 134 -12.46 -5.02 -12.95
C ALA A 134 -13.59 -6.05 -12.79
N LYS A 135 -13.34 -7.30 -13.18
CA LYS A 135 -14.30 -8.40 -13.01
C LYS A 135 -14.62 -8.65 -11.53
N LEU A 136 -13.61 -8.58 -10.66
CA LEU A 136 -13.76 -8.79 -9.22
C LEU A 136 -14.49 -7.62 -8.56
N ALA A 137 -14.13 -6.39 -8.93
CA ALA A 137 -14.76 -5.17 -8.45
C ALA A 137 -16.27 -5.18 -8.74
N ALA A 138 -16.65 -5.52 -9.98
CA ALA A 138 -18.06 -5.68 -10.36
C ALA A 138 -18.75 -6.82 -9.63
N LYS A 139 -18.09 -7.99 -9.54
CA LYS A 139 -18.66 -9.19 -8.89
C LYS A 139 -18.97 -8.97 -7.41
N TYR A 140 -18.08 -8.28 -6.69
CA TYR A 140 -18.20 -8.07 -5.24
C TYR A 140 -18.75 -6.69 -4.86
N GLY A 141 -18.98 -5.80 -5.84
CA GLY A 141 -19.48 -4.45 -5.59
C GLY A 141 -18.53 -3.59 -4.77
N ILE A 142 -17.21 -3.74 -4.97
CA ILE A 142 -16.15 -3.06 -4.20
C ILE A 142 -15.30 -2.15 -5.09
N VAL A 143 -14.77 -1.07 -4.51
CA VAL A 143 -13.73 -0.26 -5.16
C VAL A 143 -12.37 -0.91 -4.93
N ILE A 144 -11.54 -1.00 -5.96
CA ILE A 144 -10.18 -1.54 -5.89
C ILE A 144 -9.18 -0.47 -6.30
N VAL A 145 -8.15 -0.30 -5.47
CA VAL A 145 -6.95 0.49 -5.77
C VAL A 145 -5.81 -0.48 -6.03
N SER A 146 -5.14 -0.37 -7.19
CA SER A 146 -4.08 -1.29 -7.60
C SER A 146 -2.85 -0.54 -8.09
N SER A 147 -1.73 -0.71 -7.39
CA SER A 147 -0.43 -0.17 -7.81
C SER A 147 0.25 -1.14 -8.78
N ILE A 148 0.60 -0.66 -9.97
CA ILE A 148 1.18 -1.42 -11.08
C ILE A 148 2.32 -0.63 -11.74
N LEU A 149 3.19 -1.36 -12.46
CA LEU A 149 4.13 -0.74 -13.37
C LEU A 149 3.35 -0.45 -14.66
N GLU A 150 3.10 0.81 -14.94
CA GLU A 150 2.34 1.22 -16.12
C GLU A 150 3.27 1.39 -17.32
N ARG A 151 2.86 0.85 -18.47
CA ARG A 151 3.38 1.21 -19.80
C ARG A 151 2.39 2.12 -20.50
N ASP A 152 2.79 3.36 -20.77
CA ASP A 152 1.96 4.36 -21.43
C ASP A 152 2.19 4.34 -22.94
N GLU A 153 1.42 3.49 -23.63
CA GLU A 153 1.46 3.34 -25.10
C GLU A 153 1.16 4.67 -25.82
N SER A 154 0.43 5.60 -25.19
CA SER A 154 0.13 6.92 -25.76
C SER A 154 1.30 7.91 -25.69
N LYS A 155 2.33 7.57 -24.92
CA LYS A 155 3.56 8.37 -24.73
C LYS A 155 4.79 7.52 -25.04
N ASP A 156 4.83 6.91 -26.22
CA ASP A 156 5.98 6.16 -26.72
C ASP A 156 6.48 5.09 -25.73
N ASP A 157 5.54 4.32 -25.14
CA ASP A 157 5.81 3.26 -24.18
C ASP A 157 6.55 3.68 -22.90
N VAL A 158 6.49 4.96 -22.52
CA VAL A 158 7.09 5.45 -21.27
C VAL A 158 6.51 4.71 -20.06
N ILE A 159 7.40 4.27 -19.18
CA ILE A 159 7.05 3.53 -17.97
C ILE A 159 6.77 4.49 -16.81
N TRP A 160 5.77 4.15 -15.99
CA TRP A 160 5.38 4.90 -14.80
C TRP A 160 5.10 3.96 -13.63
N ASN A 161 5.26 4.45 -12.41
CA ASN A 161 4.66 3.82 -11.24
C ASN A 161 3.27 4.44 -11.01
N ALA A 162 2.22 3.65 -11.19
CA ALA A 162 0.85 4.11 -11.20
C ALA A 162 -0.05 3.31 -10.26
N ALA A 163 -1.00 4.00 -9.65
CA ALA A 163 -2.13 3.39 -8.95
C ALA A 163 -3.41 3.59 -9.78
N VAL A 164 -4.02 2.49 -10.22
CA VAL A 164 -5.31 2.50 -10.91
C VAL A 164 -6.45 2.35 -9.91
N VAL A 165 -7.53 3.11 -10.12
CA VAL A 165 -8.72 3.10 -9.27
C VAL A 165 -9.90 2.55 -10.07
N ILE A 166 -10.41 1.40 -9.65
CA ILE A 166 -11.47 0.65 -10.31
C ILE A 166 -12.74 0.76 -9.46
N SER A 167 -13.83 1.17 -10.08
CA SER A 167 -15.13 1.33 -9.44
C SER A 167 -15.76 -0.01 -9.08
N HIS A 168 -16.70 0.03 -8.13
CA HIS A 168 -17.59 -1.07 -7.78
C HIS A 168 -18.43 -1.64 -8.94
N THR A 169 -18.50 -0.95 -10.08
CA THR A 169 -19.15 -1.45 -11.30
C THR A 169 -18.19 -2.19 -12.24
N GLY A 170 -16.90 -2.24 -11.91
CA GLY A 170 -15.84 -2.77 -12.78
C GLY A 170 -15.24 -1.74 -13.73
N ASN A 171 -15.83 -0.55 -13.85
CA ASN A 171 -15.28 0.50 -14.71
C ASN A 171 -14.05 1.16 -14.05
N LEU A 172 -13.03 1.47 -14.86
CA LEU A 172 -11.92 2.29 -14.41
C LEU A 172 -12.41 3.72 -14.12
N ILE A 173 -12.12 4.25 -12.94
CA ILE A 173 -12.37 5.65 -12.57
C ILE A 173 -11.24 6.53 -13.09
N GLY A 174 -10.00 6.06 -12.93
CA GLY A 174 -8.80 6.74 -13.41
C GLY A 174 -7.54 6.17 -12.79
N LYS A 175 -6.45 6.94 -12.87
CA LYS A 175 -5.13 6.58 -12.34
C LYS A 175 -4.45 7.76 -11.67
N SER A 176 -3.61 7.47 -10.67
CA SER A 176 -2.64 8.40 -10.08
C SER A 176 -1.24 7.87 -10.37
N ARG A 177 -0.26 8.75 -10.61
CA ARG A 177 1.15 8.37 -10.82
C ARG A 177 1.99 8.86 -9.65
N LYS A 178 3.10 8.17 -9.36
CA LYS A 178 4.00 8.51 -8.24
C LYS A 178 4.60 9.91 -8.43
N ASN A 179 4.28 10.82 -7.51
CA ASN A 179 4.73 12.22 -7.56
C ASN A 179 6.20 12.39 -7.15
N HIS A 180 6.68 11.56 -6.21
CA HIS A 180 8.03 11.66 -5.66
C HIS A 180 8.77 10.34 -5.88
N ILE A 181 9.86 10.37 -6.65
CA ILE A 181 10.63 9.19 -7.02
C ILE A 181 11.90 9.10 -6.16
N PRO A 182 12.11 8.00 -5.42
CA PRO A 182 13.32 7.81 -4.64
C PRO A 182 14.53 7.55 -5.55
N ARG A 183 15.70 7.92 -5.02
CA ARG A 183 17.02 7.71 -5.63
C ARG A 183 18.04 7.21 -4.59
N ILE A 184 17.56 6.53 -3.54
CA ILE A 184 18.32 6.26 -2.32
C ILE A 184 18.58 4.76 -2.21
N GLY A 185 19.86 4.38 -2.11
CA GLY A 185 20.27 2.99 -1.90
C GLY A 185 19.74 2.03 -2.97
N ASP A 186 19.07 0.97 -2.52
CA ASP A 186 18.41 -0.04 -3.37
C ASP A 186 17.16 0.50 -4.08
N PHE A 187 16.60 1.63 -3.63
CA PHE A 187 15.45 2.28 -4.25
C PHE A 187 15.89 3.13 -5.44
N SER A 188 16.47 2.47 -6.44
CA SER A 188 16.94 3.07 -7.70
C SER A 188 15.78 3.29 -8.70
N GLU A 189 14.60 3.69 -8.23
CA GLU A 189 13.39 3.80 -9.03
C GLU A 189 13.50 4.77 -10.22
N SER A 190 14.27 5.86 -10.04
CA SER A 190 14.47 6.86 -11.09
C SER A 190 15.15 6.35 -12.37
N THR A 191 15.71 5.13 -12.37
CA THR A 191 16.22 4.50 -13.60
C THR A 191 15.11 3.90 -14.47
N TYR A 192 13.91 3.71 -13.90
CA TYR A 192 12.77 3.06 -14.56
C TYR A 192 11.70 4.06 -14.98
N TYR A 193 11.41 5.09 -14.18
CA TYR A 193 10.32 6.05 -14.41
C TYR A 193 10.59 7.43 -13.81
N MET A 194 9.82 8.41 -14.29
CA MET A 194 9.93 9.82 -13.92
C MET A 194 8.78 10.28 -13.01
N GLU A 195 8.94 11.44 -12.39
CA GLU A 195 7.92 12.11 -11.58
C GLU A 195 6.61 12.33 -12.37
N SER A 196 5.48 12.07 -11.72
CA SER A 196 4.13 12.24 -12.27
C SER A 196 3.85 13.68 -12.72
N THR A 197 3.06 13.79 -13.80
CA THR A 197 2.48 15.05 -14.30
C THR A 197 0.97 15.15 -14.04
N LEU A 198 0.38 14.16 -13.34
CA LEU A 198 -1.07 14.08 -13.09
C LEU A 198 -1.53 14.87 -11.85
N GLY A 199 -0.60 15.43 -11.08
CA GLY A 199 -0.89 16.19 -9.87
C GLY A 199 -1.37 15.29 -8.72
N HIS A 200 -2.44 15.71 -8.05
CA HIS A 200 -2.95 15.06 -6.83
C HIS A 200 -4.43 14.66 -6.99
N PRO A 201 -4.75 13.73 -7.91
CA PRO A 201 -6.13 13.39 -8.21
C PRO A 201 -6.84 12.78 -7.00
N VAL A 202 -8.11 13.15 -6.83
CA VAL A 202 -9.04 12.57 -5.86
C VAL A 202 -10.17 11.92 -6.63
N PHE A 203 -10.46 10.66 -6.30
CA PHE A 203 -11.43 9.83 -6.99
C PHE A 203 -12.70 9.78 -6.16
N GLU A 204 -13.78 10.35 -6.70
CA GLU A 204 -15.09 10.24 -6.08
C GLU A 204 -15.70 8.86 -6.37
N THR A 205 -16.06 8.17 -5.30
CA THR A 205 -16.66 6.83 -5.37
C THR A 205 -17.97 6.80 -4.61
N LYS A 206 -18.77 5.75 -4.82
CA LYS A 206 -19.95 5.43 -4.00
C LYS A 206 -19.64 5.42 -2.48
N PHE A 207 -18.40 5.10 -2.11
CA PHE A 207 -17.98 4.93 -0.72
C PHE A 207 -17.21 6.14 -0.16
N GLY A 208 -17.13 7.24 -0.91
CA GLY A 208 -16.40 8.45 -0.51
C GLY A 208 -15.28 8.82 -1.47
N LYS A 209 -14.63 9.93 -1.17
CA LYS A 209 -13.51 10.49 -1.95
C LYS A 209 -12.21 9.89 -1.48
N ILE A 210 -11.53 9.18 -2.38
CA ILE A 210 -10.28 8.50 -2.08
C ILE A 210 -9.13 9.08 -2.89
N ALA A 211 -7.93 9.03 -2.35
CA ALA A 211 -6.69 9.39 -3.02
C ALA A 211 -5.62 8.32 -2.80
N VAL A 212 -4.56 8.35 -3.61
CA VAL A 212 -3.45 7.40 -3.51
C VAL A 212 -2.12 8.14 -3.51
N ASN A 213 -1.47 8.16 -2.34
CA ASN A 213 -0.12 8.65 -2.17
C ASN A 213 0.86 7.49 -2.31
N VAL A 214 1.53 7.34 -3.45
CA VAL A 214 2.36 6.17 -3.72
C VAL A 214 3.73 6.25 -3.02
N CYS A 215 4.00 5.29 -2.13
CA CYS A 215 5.27 4.97 -1.50
C CYS A 215 6.09 6.16 -1.00
N TYR A 216 7.16 6.54 -1.67
CA TYR A 216 8.11 7.60 -1.26
C TYR A 216 7.45 8.98 -1.11
N GLY A 217 6.26 9.16 -1.70
CA GLY A 217 5.41 10.30 -1.41
C GLY A 217 4.99 10.41 0.07
N ARG A 218 5.18 9.36 0.90
CA ARG A 218 4.93 9.39 2.35
C ARG A 218 5.81 10.39 3.10
N HIS A 219 7.03 10.60 2.64
CA HIS A 219 8.01 11.50 3.27
C HIS A 219 7.74 12.99 3.01
N HIS A 220 6.73 13.31 2.20
CA HIS A 220 6.47 14.65 1.70
C HIS A 220 5.15 15.18 2.28
N PRO A 221 5.16 15.94 3.38
CA PRO A 221 3.94 16.48 3.99
C PRO A 221 3.07 17.27 3.00
N LEU A 222 3.70 18.00 2.08
CA LEU A 222 2.99 18.75 1.03
C LEU A 222 2.20 17.84 0.09
N ASN A 223 2.71 16.65 -0.24
CA ASN A 223 2.01 15.70 -1.12
C ASN A 223 0.73 15.19 -0.44
N TRP A 224 0.78 14.86 0.86
CA TRP A 224 -0.41 14.52 1.64
C TRP A 224 -1.42 15.67 1.71
N MET A 225 -0.91 16.88 1.98
CA MET A 225 -1.72 18.09 2.08
C MET A 225 -2.47 18.37 0.79
N MET A 226 -1.83 18.23 -0.38
CA MET A 226 -2.47 18.49 -1.67
C MET A 226 -3.64 17.54 -1.96
N TYR A 227 -3.53 16.25 -1.60
CA TYR A 227 -4.67 15.33 -1.72
C TYR A 227 -5.84 15.73 -0.81
N ALA A 228 -5.54 16.14 0.43
CA ALA A 228 -6.56 16.58 1.37
C ALA A 228 -7.23 17.90 0.95
N LEU A 229 -6.45 18.87 0.44
CA LEU A 229 -6.97 20.12 -0.14
C LEU A 229 -7.91 19.85 -1.33
N ASN A 230 -7.61 18.82 -2.11
CA ASN A 230 -8.47 18.36 -3.20
C ASN A 230 -9.70 17.56 -2.72
N GLY A 231 -9.90 17.43 -1.40
CA GLY A 231 -11.09 16.85 -0.79
C GLY A 231 -11.02 15.35 -0.54
N ALA A 232 -9.82 14.76 -0.44
CA ALA A 232 -9.67 13.36 -0.08
C ALA A 232 -10.13 13.09 1.36
N GLU A 233 -10.98 12.10 1.55
CA GLU A 233 -11.45 11.64 2.86
C GLU A 233 -10.63 10.45 3.36
N ILE A 234 -10.12 9.64 2.43
CA ILE A 234 -9.24 8.49 2.69
C ILE A 234 -8.06 8.55 1.71
N ILE A 235 -6.84 8.58 2.23
CA ILE A 235 -5.60 8.54 1.45
C ILE A 235 -4.92 7.18 1.65
N PHE A 236 -4.90 6.37 0.61
CA PHE A 236 -4.15 5.11 0.59
C PHE A 236 -2.68 5.39 0.31
N ASN A 237 -1.80 4.66 1.01
CA ASN A 237 -0.35 4.75 0.85
C ASN A 237 0.25 3.36 0.66
N PRO A 238 0.21 2.83 -0.58
CA PRO A 238 0.88 1.59 -0.94
C PRO A 238 2.39 1.82 -1.01
N CYS A 239 3.16 1.00 -0.31
CA CYS A 239 4.61 1.09 -0.18
C CYS A 239 5.26 -0.28 -0.41
N ALA A 240 6.53 -0.26 -0.80
CA ALA A 240 7.43 -1.40 -0.73
C ALA A 240 8.74 -0.88 -0.13
N GLU A 241 8.97 -1.19 1.14
CA GLU A 241 10.08 -0.67 1.94
C GLU A 241 10.74 -1.79 2.73
N VAL A 242 12.06 -1.68 2.90
CA VAL A 242 12.85 -2.63 3.68
C VAL A 242 13.02 -2.14 5.11
N VAL A 243 13.01 -3.08 6.05
CA VAL A 243 13.24 -2.83 7.48
C VAL A 243 14.68 -2.36 7.73
N GLU A 244 15.62 -2.95 6.98
CA GLU A 244 17.02 -2.56 6.97
C GLU A 244 17.15 -1.17 6.30
N ASN A 245 17.98 -0.28 6.84
CA ASN A 245 18.21 1.12 6.38
C ASN A 245 17.32 2.23 6.98
N PHE A 246 16.98 2.15 8.27
CA PHE A 246 16.36 3.25 9.04
C PHE A 246 14.94 3.66 8.62
N SER A 247 14.28 2.91 7.74
CA SER A 247 12.92 3.21 7.25
C SER A 247 11.83 2.89 8.29
N GLU A 248 11.96 1.76 8.99
CA GLU A 248 10.95 1.27 9.96
C GLU A 248 10.61 2.28 11.08
N PRO A 249 11.56 3.00 11.71
CA PRO A 249 11.24 4.03 12.71
C PRO A 249 10.34 5.17 12.20
N MET A 250 10.35 5.46 10.90
CA MET A 250 9.49 6.49 10.31
C MET A 250 8.07 5.98 10.03
N TRP A 251 7.91 4.67 9.82
CA TRP A 251 6.63 4.03 9.46
C TRP A 251 5.45 4.36 10.40
N PRO A 252 5.57 4.30 11.75
CA PRO A 252 4.46 4.64 12.64
C PRO A 252 4.21 6.16 12.75
N ILE A 253 5.03 7.00 12.12
CA ILE A 253 5.01 8.46 12.28
C ILE A 253 4.34 9.14 11.07
N GLU A 254 4.81 8.89 9.86
CA GLU A 254 4.53 9.76 8.70
C GLU A 254 3.07 9.74 8.26
N ALA A 255 2.53 8.56 7.98
CA ALA A 255 1.13 8.41 7.60
C ALA A 255 0.19 8.83 8.75
N ARG A 256 0.58 8.54 10.00
CA ARG A 256 -0.18 8.98 11.18
C ARG A 256 -0.21 10.51 11.30
N ASN A 257 0.92 11.17 11.09
CA ASN A 257 1.02 12.63 11.08
C ASN A 257 0.15 13.20 9.96
N ALA A 258 0.18 12.62 8.77
CA ALA A 258 -0.66 13.04 7.65
C ALA A 258 -2.16 12.97 7.98
N ALA A 259 -2.64 11.91 8.65
CA ALA A 259 -4.03 11.82 9.11
C ALA A 259 -4.38 12.94 10.10
N ILE A 260 -3.48 13.23 11.04
CA ILE A 260 -3.67 14.27 12.07
C ILE A 260 -3.72 15.66 11.43
N ALA A 261 -2.72 15.99 10.61
CA ALA A 261 -2.55 17.32 10.02
C ALA A 261 -3.64 17.68 9.01
N ASN A 262 -4.18 16.67 8.31
CA ASN A 262 -5.11 16.86 7.20
C ASN A 262 -6.55 16.45 7.52
N HIS A 263 -6.83 15.99 8.74
CA HIS A 263 -8.16 15.56 9.18
C HIS A 263 -8.85 14.54 8.25
N CYS A 264 -8.06 13.59 7.72
CA CYS A 264 -8.52 12.52 6.84
C CYS A 264 -8.06 11.16 7.37
N PHE A 265 -8.56 10.08 6.78
CA PHE A 265 -8.05 8.74 7.04
C PHE A 265 -6.83 8.45 6.20
N THR A 266 -5.83 7.78 6.78
CA THR A 266 -4.67 7.26 6.04
C THR A 266 -4.58 5.75 6.17
N VAL A 267 -4.25 5.07 5.07
CA VAL A 267 -4.10 3.62 5.03
C VAL A 267 -2.74 3.28 4.46
N ALA A 268 -1.74 3.11 5.33
CA ALA A 268 -0.38 2.73 4.94
C ALA A 268 -0.25 1.21 4.83
N ILE A 269 0.29 0.72 3.71
CA ILE A 269 0.38 -0.71 3.38
C ILE A 269 1.78 -0.99 2.86
N ASN A 270 2.51 -1.90 3.50
CA ASN A 270 3.84 -2.29 3.04
C ASN A 270 3.84 -3.71 2.48
N ARG A 271 4.77 -3.99 1.58
CA ARG A 271 5.14 -5.36 1.17
C ARG A 271 5.73 -6.12 2.36
N VAL A 272 5.60 -7.44 2.36
CA VAL A 272 6.21 -8.34 3.37
C VAL A 272 7.08 -9.40 2.71
N GLY A 273 7.96 -10.04 3.49
CA GLY A 273 8.88 -11.08 3.03
C GLY A 273 10.19 -10.54 2.48
N ARG A 274 11.09 -11.47 2.11
CA ARG A 274 12.39 -11.18 1.50
C ARG A 274 12.41 -11.72 0.08
N GLU A 275 12.91 -10.91 -0.83
CA GLU A 275 13.10 -11.28 -2.24
C GLU A 275 14.59 -11.47 -2.52
N SER A 276 14.93 -12.37 -3.43
CA SER A 276 16.31 -12.62 -3.87
C SER A 276 16.34 -12.62 -5.39
N PHE A 277 17.39 -12.06 -5.96
CA PHE A 277 17.51 -11.86 -7.41
C PHE A 277 18.64 -12.73 -7.99
N PRO A 278 18.60 -13.07 -9.30
CA PRO A 278 19.56 -13.99 -9.89
C PRO A 278 20.99 -13.45 -9.95
N ASN A 279 21.13 -12.14 -10.15
CA ASN A 279 22.41 -11.47 -10.34
C ASN A 279 22.73 -10.62 -9.11
N GLU A 280 24.03 -10.54 -8.78
CA GLU A 280 24.52 -9.66 -7.71
C GLU A 280 24.31 -8.18 -8.06
N PHE A 281 23.96 -7.38 -7.06
CA PHE A 281 23.86 -5.92 -7.17
C PHE A 281 24.46 -5.26 -5.92
N THR A 282 24.63 -3.94 -5.93
CA THR A 282 25.20 -3.18 -4.80
C THR A 282 24.27 -2.06 -4.36
N SER A 283 24.12 -1.89 -3.06
CA SER A 283 23.22 -0.92 -2.44
C SER A 283 23.80 0.49 -2.30
N GLY A 284 25.05 0.70 -2.70
CA GLY A 284 25.72 2.01 -2.61
C GLY A 284 26.26 2.36 -1.23
N ASP A 285 26.33 1.40 -0.30
CA ASP A 285 26.84 1.53 1.06
C ASP A 285 28.21 0.82 1.27
N GLY A 286 28.79 0.29 0.19
CA GLY A 286 30.03 -0.47 0.20
C GLY A 286 29.87 -1.95 0.57
N ARG A 287 28.63 -2.46 0.69
CA ARG A 287 28.32 -3.88 0.92
C ARG A 287 27.69 -4.52 -0.33
N PRO A 288 27.82 -5.85 -0.50
CA PRO A 288 27.01 -6.59 -1.48
C PRO A 288 25.53 -6.58 -1.07
N GLY A 289 24.63 -6.46 -2.05
CA GLY A 289 23.18 -6.46 -1.89
C GLY A 289 22.54 -7.85 -1.87
#